data_AF-A0A8T5MTA8-F1
#
_entry.id   AF-A0A8T5MTA8-F1
#
_cell.length_a   1.000
_cell.length_b   1.000
_cell.length_c   1.000
_cell.angle_alpha   90.00
_cell.angle_beta   90.00
_cell.angle_gamma   90.00
#
_symmetry.space_group_name_H-M   'P 1'
#
loop_
_entity.id
_entity.type
_entity.pdbx_description
1 polymer ?
#
loop_
_entity_poly.entity_id
_entity_poly.type
_entity_poly.pdbx_seq_one_letter_code
_entity_poly.pdbx_strand_id
1 'polypeptide(L)' 'MNDVIKGEKIGCVGRGISSPRLIQQTGRHRAIEIFVEGRPAIAEIVRTWRVLKKVGSR' A
#
# COMPACT_ATOMS: atom_id res chain seq x y z
N MET A 1 9.54 -9.51 15.73
CA MET A 1 9.56 -9.37 14.26
C MET A 1 8.17 -8.95 13.84
N ASN A 2 7.97 -7.66 13.55
CA ASN A 2 6.70 -7.13 13.05
C ASN A 2 6.97 -6.58 11.65
N ASP A 3 7.07 -7.46 10.66
CA ASP A 3 7.32 -7.12 9.25
C ASP A 3 6.04 -6.59 8.56
N VAL A 4 5.17 -5.94 9.34
CA VAL A 4 3.92 -5.36 8.84
C VAL A 4 4.20 -3.90 8.59
N ILE A 5 4.22 -3.53 7.31
CA ILE A 5 4.27 -2.14 6.87
C ILE A 5 2.92 -1.52 7.23
N LYS A 6 2.89 -0.76 8.34
CA LYS A 6 1.69 -0.11 8.86
C LYS A 6 1.65 1.34 8.40
N GLY A 7 0.58 1.72 7.68
CA GLY A 7 0.23 3.13 7.45
C GLY A 7 0.64 3.73 6.10
N GLU A 8 1.01 2.93 5.11
CA GLU A 8 1.48 3.44 3.80
C GLU A 8 0.56 3.01 2.67
N LYS A 9 0.30 3.90 1.71
CA LYS A 9 -0.58 3.63 0.55
C LYS A 9 0.15 2.70 -0.41
N ILE A 10 -0.50 1.61 -0.81
CA ILE A 10 0.01 0.73 -1.87
C ILE A 10 -0.45 1.29 -3.23
N GLY A 11 0.50 1.50 -4.13
CA GLY A 11 0.28 1.81 -5.54
C GLY A 11 0.54 0.58 -6.41
N CYS A 12 -0.20 0.45 -7.51
CA CYS A 12 -0.04 -0.66 -8.44
C CYS A 12 0.15 -0.10 -9.86
N VAL A 13 1.14 -0.63 -10.58
CA VAL A 13 1.44 -0.29 -11.97
C VAL A 13 1.38 -1.56 -12.80
N GLY A 14 0.46 -1.59 -13.76
CA GLY A 14 0.27 -2.72 -14.66
C GLY A 14 -0.67 -2.41 -15.81
N ARG A 15 -0.80 -3.36 -16.73
CA ARG A 15 -1.75 -3.28 -17.86
C ARG A 15 -3.18 -3.56 -17.39
N GLY A 16 -3.33 -4.52 -16.47
CA GLY A 16 -4.58 -4.86 -15.82
C GLY A 16 -4.42 -4.78 -14.31
N ILE A 17 -5.37 -4.15 -13.63
CA ILE A 17 -5.43 -4.08 -12.17
C ILE A 17 -6.84 -4.48 -11.76
N SER A 18 -6.95 -5.53 -10.93
CA SER A 18 -8.26 -5.97 -10.45
C SER A 18 -8.83 -4.98 -9.45
N SER A 19 -10.16 -5.01 -9.27
CA SER A 19 -10.77 -4.36 -8.11
C SER A 19 -10.28 -5.02 -6.81
N PRO A 20 -10.08 -4.27 -5.72
CA PRO A 20 -9.67 -4.84 -4.45
C PRO A 20 -10.73 -5.81 -3.93
N ARG A 21 -10.31 -7.03 -3.56
CA ARG A 21 -11.19 -8.05 -3.01
C ARG A 21 -10.85 -8.31 -1.55
N LEU A 22 -11.87 -8.30 -0.69
CA LEU A 22 -11.70 -8.73 0.69
C LEU A 22 -11.51 -10.25 0.73
N ILE A 23 -10.45 -10.71 1.40
CA ILE A 23 -10.19 -12.14 1.59
C ILE A 23 -11.17 -12.63 2.68
N GLN A 24 -12.02 -13.61 2.35
CA GLN A 24 -13.14 -14.03 3.21
C GLN A 24 -12.76 -14.86 4.45
N GLN A 25 -11.48 -15.13 4.70
CA GLN A 25 -10.99 -15.87 5.87
C GLN A 25 -9.68 -15.29 6.38
N THR A 26 -9.71 -14.03 6.77
CA THR A 26 -8.55 -13.37 7.38
C THR A 26 -8.72 -13.43 8.89
N GLY A 27 -7.70 -13.89 9.63
CA GLY A 27 -7.76 -14.09 11.09
C GLY A 27 -8.02 -12.80 11.88
N ARG A 28 -7.03 -12.29 12.62
CA ARG A 28 -7.22 -11.09 13.47
C ARG A 28 -7.20 -9.75 12.72
N HIS A 29 -6.92 -9.76 11.42
CA HIS A 29 -6.77 -8.55 10.60
C HIS A 29 -7.55 -8.72 9.32
N ARG A 30 -8.15 -7.63 8.81
CA ARG A 30 -8.72 -7.60 7.46
C ARG A 30 -7.58 -7.54 6.45
N ALA A 31 -7.60 -8.43 5.47
CA ALA A 31 -6.67 -8.41 4.35
C ALA A 31 -7.43 -8.29 3.01
N ILE A 32 -6.80 -7.58 2.07
CA ILE A 32 -7.34 -7.28 0.76
C ILE A 32 -6.34 -7.81 -0.28
N GLU A 33 -6.86 -8.38 -1.35
CA GLU A 33 -6.10 -8.90 -2.48
C GLU A 33 -6.34 -8.03 -3.72
N ILE A 34 -5.28 -7.82 -4.50
CA ILE A 34 -5.30 -7.14 -5.81
C ILE A 34 -4.39 -7.92 -6.76
N PHE A 35 -4.90 -8.23 -7.96
CA PHE A 35 -4.11 -8.80 -9.04
C PHE A 35 -3.60 -7.70 -9.96
N VAL A 36 -2.30 -7.75 -10.27
CA VAL A 36 -1.64 -6.84 -11.20
C VAL A 36 -1.05 -7.67 -12.34
N GLU A 37 -1.48 -7.38 -13.55
CA GLU A 37 -1.10 -8.15 -14.75
C GLU A 37 -0.43 -7.27 -15.79
N GLY A 38 0.45 -7.90 -16.59
CA GLY A 38 1.15 -7.25 -17.70
C GLY A 38 2.64 -7.03 -17.43
N ARG A 39 3.28 -6.25 -18.31
CA ARG A 39 4.68 -5.87 -18.21
C ARG A 39 4.78 -4.35 -18.30
N PRO A 40 5.15 -3.64 -17.22
CA PRO A 40 5.48 -4.15 -15.89
C PRO A 40 4.24 -4.60 -15.08
N ALA A 41 4.44 -5.41 -14.03
CA ALA A 41 3.45 -5.70 -12.99
C ALA A 41 4.11 -5.45 -11.63
N ILE A 42 3.94 -4.23 -11.12
CA ILE A 42 4.66 -3.71 -9.94
C ILE A 42 3.64 -3.26 -8.89
N ALA A 43 3.89 -3.61 -7.64
CA ALA A 43 3.24 -3.03 -6.47
C ALA A 43 4.29 -2.27 -5.65
N GLU A 44 4.04 -0.99 -5.39
CA GLU A 44 4.96 -0.10 -4.70
C GLU A 44 4.30 0.57 -3.50
N ILE A 45 5.12 1.02 -2.56
CA ILE A 45 4.65 1.76 -1.40
C ILE A 45 4.81 3.26 -1.69
N VAL A 46 3.69 3.95 -1.83
CA VAL A 46 3.66 5.38 -2.10
C VAL A 46 3.84 6.14 -0.80
N ARG A 47 5.05 6.69 -0.62
CA ARG A 47 5.37 7.62 0.46
C ARG A 47 5.33 9.06 -0.05
N THR A 48 4.50 9.90 0.55
CA THR A 48 4.55 11.34 0.30
C THR A 48 5.69 11.95 1.10
N TRP A 49 6.60 12.66 0.43
CA TRP A 49 7.63 13.46 1.09
C TRP A 49 6.95 14.55 1.92
N ARG A 50 6.99 14.44 3.25
CA ARG A 50 6.57 15.52 4.14
C ARG A 50 7.76 16.44 4.34
N VAL A 51 7.68 17.67 3.82
CA VAL A 51 8.61 18.73 4.21
C VAL A 51 8.33 19.04 5.68
N LEU A 52 9.24 18.64 6.57
CA LEU A 52 9.17 19.02 7.97
C LEU A 52 9.39 20.53 8.06
N LYS A 53 8.31 21.32 8.12
CA LYS A 53 8.43 22.72 8.56
C LYS A 53 8.92 22.68 10.00
N LYS A 54 10.10 23.25 10.24
CA LYS A 54 10.62 23.49 11.58
C LYS A 54 9.58 24.36 12.29
N VAL A 55 8.76 23.76 13.14
CA VAL A 55 7.84 24.52 13.99
C VAL A 55 8.75 25.35 14.88
N GLY A 56 8.77 26.66 14.65
CA GLY A 56 9.57 27.58 15.44
C GLY A 56 9.20 27.41 16.90
N SER A 57 10.21 27.15 17.72
CA SER A 57 10.12 27.26 19.17
C SER A 57 9.69 28.69 19.51
N ARG A 58 8.45 28.85 19.93
CA ARG A 58 7.98 29.99 20.71
C ARG A 58 7.58 29.48 22.08
#